data_AF-C2MDG6-F1
#
_entry.id   AF-C2MDG6-F1
#
_cell.length_a   1.000
_cell.length_b   1.000
_cell.length_c   1.000
_cell.angle_alpha   90.00
_cell.angle_beta   90.00
_cell.angle_gamma   90.00
#
_symmetry.space_group_name_H-M   'P 1'
#
loop_
_entity.id
_entity.type
_entity.pdbx_description
1 polymer ?
#
loop_
_entity_poly.entity_id
_entity_poly.type
_entity_poly.pdbx_seq_one_letter_code
_entity_poly.pdbx_strand_id
1 'polypeptide(L)' 'MAKKTVTTGEYILNKLDNGSITVYRVYDNVKGALREIAEQEGFEYDNDWTTRQFGSKLMSFLEDREG' A
#
# COMPACT_ATOMS: atom_id res chain seq x y z
N MET A 1 0.68 -12.29 16.26
CA MET A 1 -0.13 -12.89 15.18
C MET A 1 -1.47 -12.17 15.12
N ALA A 2 -2.28 -12.36 14.07
CA ALA A 2 -3.63 -11.80 14.04
C ALA A 2 -4.56 -12.71 14.86
N LYS A 3 -5.21 -12.15 15.87
CA LYS A 3 -6.19 -12.82 16.73
C LYS A 3 -7.53 -12.99 16.02
N LYS A 4 -7.89 -12.07 15.13
CA LYS A 4 -9.12 -12.09 14.34
C LYS A 4 -8.95 -11.30 13.05
N THR A 5 -9.43 -11.85 11.95
CA THR A 5 -9.49 -11.20 10.64
C THR A 5 -10.95 -11.07 10.21
N VAL A 6 -11.32 -9.90 9.70
CA VAL A 6 -12.66 -9.62 9.15
C VAL A 6 -12.47 -8.92 7.81
N THR A 7 -13.16 -9.42 6.78
CA THR A 7 -13.17 -8.80 5.45
C THR A 7 -14.53 -8.15 5.20
N THR A 8 -14.54 -6.91 4.74
CA THR A 8 -15.76 -6.17 4.38
C THR A 8 -15.48 -5.26 3.19
N GLY A 9 -16.15 -5.52 2.06
CA GLY A 9 -15.86 -4.83 0.80
C GLY A 9 -14.38 -4.94 0.42
N GLU A 10 -13.73 -3.80 0.19
CA GLU A 10 -12.30 -3.68 -0.12
C GLU A 10 -11.41 -3.73 1.13
N TYR A 11 -11.96 -3.88 2.34
CA TYR A 11 -11.19 -3.75 3.58
C TYR A 11 -10.97 -5.09 4.26
N ILE A 12 -9.71 -5.34 4.66
CA ILE A 12 -9.32 -6.45 5.54
C ILE A 12 -8.89 -5.83 6.87
N LEU A 13 -9.62 -6.12 7.93
CA LEU A 13 -9.34 -5.68 9.29
C LEU A 13 -8.73 -6.84 10.08
N ASN A 14 -7.55 -6.62 10.63
CA ASN A 14 -6.83 -7.58 11.47
C ASN A 14 -6.71 -7.02 12.89
N LYS A 15 -7.25 -7.73 13.88
CA LYS A 15 -6.98 -7.48 15.30
C LYS A 15 -5.76 -8.29 15.72
N LEU A 16 -4.68 -7.61 16.09
CA LEU A 16 -3.45 -8.22 16.58
C LEU A 16 -3.60 -8.66 18.04
N ASP A 17 -2.72 -9.57 18.48
CA ASP A 17 -2.73 -10.11 19.85
C ASP A 17 -2.53 -9.04 20.93
N ASN A 18 -1.77 -8.00 20.63
CA ASN A 18 -1.53 -6.85 21.51
C ASN A 18 -2.71 -5.87 21.60
N GLY A 19 -3.82 -6.16 20.91
CA GLY A 19 -5.01 -5.30 20.86
C GLY A 19 -5.01 -4.25 19.76
N SER A 20 -3.90 -4.06 19.03
CA SER A 20 -3.85 -3.15 17.88
C SER A 20 -4.75 -3.65 16.73
N ILE A 21 -5.25 -2.71 15.93
CA ILE A 21 -6.01 -2.99 14.71
C ILE A 21 -5.17 -2.55 13.51
N THR A 22 -4.96 -3.45 12.55
CA THR A 22 -4.41 -3.12 11.25
C THR A 22 -5.50 -3.22 10.19
N VAL A 23 -5.58 -2.23 9.30
CA VAL A 23 -6.56 -2.16 8.23
C VAL A 23 -5.81 -2.14 6.92
N TYR A 24 -6.14 -3.08 6.04
CA TYR A 24 -5.65 -3.11 4.67
C TYR A 24 -6.80 -2.76 3.74
N ARG A 25 -6.57 -1.87 2.80
CA ARG A 25 -7.45 -1.69 1.65
C ARG A 25 -6.88 -2.49 0.48
N VAL A 26 -7.67 -3.41 -0.03
CA VAL A 26 -7.39 -4.19 -1.23
C VAL A 26 -7.84 -3.36 -2.42
N TYR A 27 -6.97 -3.25 -3.42
CA TYR A 27 -7.25 -2.49 -4.62
C TYR A 27 -7.35 -3.42 -5.82
N ASP A 28 -8.47 -3.35 -6.54
CA ASP A 28 -8.65 -4.07 -7.80
C ASP A 28 -7.69 -3.53 -8.88
N ASN A 29 -7.45 -2.21 -8.88
CA ASN A 29 -6.49 -1.56 -9.77
C ASN A 29 -5.22 -1.14 -9.02
N VAL A 30 -4.25 -2.05 -8.96
CA VAL A 30 -2.95 -1.81 -8.32
C VAL A 30 -2.22 -0.59 -8.91
N LYS A 31 -2.24 -0.40 -10.24
CA LYS A 31 -1.53 0.73 -10.87
C LYS A 31 -2.19 2.07 -10.53
N GLY A 32 -3.52 2.10 -10.34
CA GLY A 32 -4.23 3.28 -9.85
C GLY A 32 -3.82 3.64 -8.42
N ALA A 33 -3.86 2.66 -7.51
CA ALA A 33 -3.45 2.86 -6.12
C ALA A 33 -2.00 3.34 -5.98
N LEU A 34 -1.08 2.80 -6.77
CA LEU A 34 0.31 3.25 -6.79
C LEU A 34 0.46 4.72 -7.24
N ARG A 35 -0.37 5.19 -8.17
CA ARG A 35 -0.39 6.60 -8.59
C ARG A 35 -0.91 7.51 -7.50
N GLU A 36 -2.00 7.14 -6.84
CA GLU A 36 -2.56 7.91 -5.72
C GLU A 36 -1.51 8.10 -4.62
N ILE A 37 -0.79 7.03 -4.25
CA ILE A 37 0.29 7.11 -3.25
C ILE A 37 1.43 7.98 -3.78
N ALA A 38 1.84 7.81 -5.03
CA ALA A 38 2.92 8.60 -5.62
C ALA A 38 2.60 10.10 -5.64
N GLU A 39 1.37 10.49 -6.00
CA GLU A 39 0.90 11.88 -5.98
C GLU A 39 0.89 12.46 -4.55
N GLN A 40 0.44 11.68 -3.56
CA GLN A 40 0.44 12.09 -2.16
C GLN A 40 1.85 12.31 -1.61
N GLU A 41 2.79 11.47 -2.03
CA GLU A 41 4.18 11.46 -1.54
C GLU A 41 5.11 12.34 -2.39
N GLY A 42 4.59 12.98 -3.44
CA GLY A 42 5.37 13.83 -4.35
C GLY A 42 6.37 13.06 -5.21
N PHE A 43 6.12 11.77 -5.47
CA PHE A 43 6.96 10.91 -6.29
C PHE A 43 6.60 11.03 -7.77
N GLU A 44 7.54 11.51 -8.58
CA GLU A 44 7.38 11.50 -10.04
C GLU A 44 7.49 10.08 -10.60
N TYR A 45 6.54 9.73 -11.48
CA TYR A 45 6.48 8.41 -12.10
C TYR A 45 6.33 8.50 -13.62
N ASP A 46 6.85 7.48 -14.30
CA ASP A 46 6.69 7.32 -15.74
C ASP A 46 5.46 6.43 -16.05
N ASN A 47 4.66 6.85 -17.04
CA ASN A 47 3.50 6.08 -17.49
C ASN A 47 3.88 4.75 -18.16
N ASP A 48 5.09 4.67 -18.72
CA ASP A 48 5.63 3.48 -19.38
C ASP A 48 6.10 2.41 -18.39
N TRP A 49 6.21 2.74 -17.10
CA TRP A 49 6.54 1.74 -16.09
C TRP A 49 5.45 0.68 -15.94
N THR A 50 5.88 -0.58 -15.89
CA THR A 50 5.02 -1.68 -15.44
C THR A 50 4.66 -1.51 -13.98
N THR A 51 3.53 -2.09 -13.54
CA THR A 51 3.08 -2.05 -12.14
C THR A 51 4.17 -2.53 -11.16
N ARG A 52 4.95 -3.55 -11.56
CA ARG A 52 6.05 -4.09 -10.75
C ARG A 52 7.22 -3.11 -10.63
N GLN A 53 7.62 -2.48 -11.73
CA GLN A 53 8.68 -1.46 -11.71
C GLN A 53 8.25 -0.24 -10.90
N PHE A 54 7.01 0.22 -11.10
CA PHE A 54 6.46 1.34 -10.35
C PHE A 54 6.47 1.02 -8.85
N GLY A 55 5.84 -0.08 -8.44
CA GLY A 55 5.80 -0.46 -7.02
C GLY A 55 7.19 -0.57 -6.39
N SER A 56 8.15 -1.19 -7.08
CA SER A 56 9.52 -1.30 -6.59
C SER A 56 10.21 0.05 -6.41
N LYS A 57 10.06 0.98 -7.38
CA LYS A 57 10.68 2.30 -7.31
C LYS A 57 10.07 3.19 -6.24
N LEU A 58 8.74 3.16 -6.13
CA LEU A 58 8.03 3.92 -5.11
C LEU A 58 8.41 3.44 -3.70
N MET A 59 8.53 2.13 -3.48
CA MET A 59 9.00 1.60 -2.20
C MET A 59 10.41 2.10 -1.86
N SER A 60 11.36 2.03 -2.80
CA SER A 60 12.72 2.54 -2.57
C SER A 60 12.74 4.03 -2.22
N PHE A 61 11.94 4.85 -2.92
CA PHE A 61 11.82 6.27 -2.60
C PHE A 61 11.30 6.53 -1.17
N LEU A 62 10.31 5.76 -0.72
CA LEU A 62 9.75 5.89 0.62
C LEU A 62 10.71 5.40 1.71
N GLU A 63 11.45 4.32 1.45
CA GLU A 63 12.49 3.81 2.35
C GLU A 63 13.62 4.83 2.53
N ASP A 64 14.09 5.44 1.44
CA ASP A 64 15.14 6.46 1.47
C ASP A 64 14.70 7.75 2.22
N ARG A 65 13.39 8.05 2.28
CA ARG A 65 12.84 9.22 2.97
C ARG A 65 12.77 9.04 4.50
N GLU A 66 12.63 7.80 4.98
CA GLU A 66 12.51 7.48 6.40
C GLU A 66 13.87 7.14 7.06
N GLY A 67 14.94 7.05 6.27
CA GLY A 67 16.33 6.84 6.72
C GLY A 67 17.08 8.12 7.04
#